data_AF-A0A2N5FYC8-F1
#
_entry.id   AF-A0A2N5FYC8-F1
#
_cell.length_a   1.000
_cell.length_b   1.000
_cell.length_c   1.000
_cell.angle_alpha   90.00
_cell.angle_beta   90.00
_cell.angle_gamma   90.00
#
_symmetry.space_group_name_H-M   'P 1'
#
loop_
_entity.id
_entity.type
_entity.pdbx_description
1 polymer ?
#
loop_
_entity_poly.entity_id
_entity_poly.type
_entity_poly.pdbx_seq_one_letter_code
_entity_poly.pdbx_strand_id
1 'polypeptide(L)'
;MKLLKTALTGLTAFLLLFSGQTASAAEPLNEIRQIISNYYVEDVPAHVLEQPTAKRITDYLDPYSVYMSADEYERFFQSIERELVGIGVTLEEDKAGIKILSVIDEGPARKAGLEAGDIITHAGGRSLAGESVQYAISLISGKAGTTVELAITKSQTKEKITKTLIREVIHLLNTETEILGGDIGFIRLNSFAENSAAQIEKAIKSMPAAKGWIFDLRNNGGGHVAAAQEIAGYFPGVKDAFQLRDKSGIEEVYKAIPQKVHFTKPTHILINPYSASASEMLSASVKEQKGAVLYGQNSFGKGSMQTLFALSDNSFLKLTTAHFYSPKGTPVNKVGVKPDVITAENEELFISHRDQLLAHHPGYLKLPALNNVPVTKTFKVAMNMDMNWSILKPEDVQLIKLGGQDVPVNVKANDNRTMTITPKEKLQPNGQYLLLIHPKWTSTSAKKMAKGTYLEIKVGV
;
A
#
# COMPACT_ATOMS: atom_id res chain seq x y z
N MET A 1 -38.07 -12.91 -7.49
CA MET A 1 -37.78 -13.83 -6.36
C MET A 1 -36.89 -13.09 -5.38
N LYS A 2 -37.44 -12.68 -4.24
CA LYS A 2 -36.69 -12.10 -3.11
C LYS A 2 -35.95 -13.25 -2.41
N LEU A 3 -34.64 -13.38 -2.60
CA LEU A 3 -33.69 -14.13 -1.75
C LEU A 3 -32.29 -14.06 -2.39
N LEU A 4 -31.55 -12.97 -2.14
CA LEU A 4 -30.08 -12.98 -2.10
C LEU A 4 -29.61 -11.72 -1.37
N LYS A 5 -29.57 -11.79 -0.04
CA LYS A 5 -28.77 -10.90 0.81
C LYS A 5 -27.61 -11.74 1.31
N THR A 6 -26.58 -11.90 0.50
CA THR A 6 -25.32 -12.54 0.89
C THR A 6 -24.19 -11.59 0.56
N ALA A 7 -23.29 -11.43 1.53
CA ALA A 7 -22.12 -10.57 1.44
C ALA A 7 -21.33 -10.87 0.16
N LEU A 8 -21.05 -9.82 -0.61
CA LEU A 8 -20.35 -9.88 -1.88
C LEU A 8 -18.84 -9.85 -1.60
N THR A 9 -18.23 -11.03 -1.45
CA THR A 9 -16.77 -11.18 -1.36
C THR A 9 -16.19 -11.34 -2.77
N GLY A 10 -15.76 -10.23 -3.36
CA GLY A 10 -14.96 -10.22 -4.59
C GLY A 10 -13.48 -10.00 -4.26
N LEU A 11 -12.62 -10.92 -4.69
CA LEU A 11 -11.15 -10.86 -4.51
C LEU A 11 -10.45 -10.85 -5.88
N THR A 12 -9.30 -10.18 -5.99
CA THR A 12 -8.43 -10.30 -7.19
C THR A 12 -6.94 -10.19 -6.89
N ALA A 13 -6.12 -11.07 -7.51
CA ALA A 13 -4.66 -11.12 -7.46
C ALA A 13 -4.12 -11.67 -8.79
N PHE A 14 -2.87 -11.33 -9.08
CA PHE A 14 -2.11 -11.60 -10.31
C PHE A 14 -1.26 -12.87 -10.10
N LEU A 15 -1.31 -13.83 -11.04
CA LEU A 15 -0.66 -15.15 -10.89
C LEU A 15 0.47 -15.34 -11.92
N LEU A 16 1.66 -15.68 -11.44
CA LEU A 16 2.74 -16.28 -12.23
C LEU A 16 2.61 -17.81 -12.17
N LEU A 17 2.60 -18.44 -13.35
CA LEU A 17 2.34 -19.88 -13.52
C LEU A 17 3.59 -20.73 -13.20
N PHE A 18 3.43 -21.75 -12.36
CA PHE A 18 4.27 -22.94 -12.35
C PHE A 18 3.41 -24.17 -12.59
N SER A 19 3.79 -24.99 -13.57
CA SER A 19 3.11 -26.23 -13.95
C SER A 19 3.68 -27.41 -13.16
N GLY A 20 2.92 -27.88 -12.16
CA GLY A 20 3.09 -29.22 -11.58
C GLY A 20 1.86 -30.05 -11.90
N GLN A 21 2.00 -31.11 -12.70
CA GLN A 21 0.91 -32.05 -12.99
C GLN A 21 0.68 -32.96 -11.78
N THR A 22 -0.42 -32.75 -11.07
CA THR A 22 -1.09 -33.80 -10.29
C THR A 22 -2.31 -34.26 -11.10
N ALA A 23 -2.53 -35.57 -11.17
CA ALA A 23 -3.67 -36.14 -11.88
C ALA A 23 -4.97 -35.70 -11.19
N SER A 24 -5.70 -34.79 -11.82
CA SER A 24 -6.96 -34.22 -11.33
C SER A 24 -8.11 -35.18 -11.57
N ALA A 25 -9.09 -35.18 -10.65
CA ALA A 25 -10.44 -35.63 -10.98
C ALA A 25 -10.93 -34.88 -12.24
N ALA A 26 -11.82 -35.49 -13.02
CA ALA A 26 -12.37 -34.84 -14.20
C ALA A 26 -13.05 -33.52 -13.79
N GLU A 27 -12.60 -32.40 -14.37
CA GLU A 27 -13.13 -31.06 -14.09
C GLU A 27 -14.66 -31.04 -14.29
N PRO A 28 -15.44 -30.32 -13.46
CA PRO A 28 -16.90 -30.28 -13.55
C PRO A 28 -17.36 -29.34 -14.67
N LEU A 29 -17.00 -29.65 -15.93
CA LEU A 29 -17.18 -28.77 -17.09
C LEU A 29 -18.64 -28.37 -17.33
N ASN A 30 -19.61 -29.26 -17.07
CA ASN A 30 -21.03 -28.93 -17.25
C ASN A 30 -21.50 -27.88 -16.23
N GLU A 31 -21.06 -28.00 -14.98
CA GLU A 31 -21.33 -27.02 -13.92
C GLU A 31 -20.71 -25.67 -14.28
N ILE A 32 -19.44 -25.66 -14.69
CA ILE A 32 -18.71 -24.45 -15.12
C ILE A 32 -19.44 -23.76 -16.29
N ARG A 33 -19.83 -24.50 -17.33
CA ARG A 33 -20.57 -23.95 -18.49
C ARG A 33 -21.88 -23.32 -18.07
N GLN A 34 -22.61 -23.95 -17.15
CA GLN A 34 -23.88 -23.44 -16.65
C GLN A 34 -23.68 -22.14 -15.85
N ILE A 35 -22.67 -22.10 -14.97
CA ILE A 35 -22.33 -20.90 -14.20
C ILE A 35 -21.95 -19.76 -15.15
N ILE A 36 -21.07 -20.00 -16.12
CA ILE A 36 -20.65 -19.00 -17.10
C ILE A 36 -21.84 -18.47 -17.91
N SER A 37 -22.69 -19.36 -18.44
CA SER A 37 -23.85 -18.95 -19.25
C SER A 37 -24.82 -18.07 -18.46
N ASN A 38 -25.00 -18.36 -17.18
CA ASN A 38 -25.97 -17.66 -16.32
C ASN A 38 -25.43 -16.35 -15.74
N TYR A 39 -24.13 -16.30 -15.41
CA TYR A 39 -23.59 -15.23 -14.58
C TYR A 39 -22.49 -14.40 -15.23
N TYR A 40 -21.89 -14.85 -16.34
CA TYR A 40 -20.86 -14.05 -16.99
C TYR A 40 -21.42 -12.71 -17.47
N VAL A 41 -20.69 -11.62 -17.22
CA VAL A 41 -21.20 -10.27 -17.45
C VAL A 41 -21.50 -9.97 -18.92
N GLU A 42 -20.83 -10.67 -19.85
CA GLU A 42 -21.05 -10.53 -21.29
C GLU A 42 -21.74 -11.78 -21.89
N ASP A 43 -22.09 -11.71 -23.17
CA ASP A 43 -22.59 -12.88 -23.91
C ASP A 43 -21.43 -13.78 -24.34
N VAL A 44 -21.60 -15.09 -24.13
CA VAL A 44 -20.56 -16.08 -24.39
C VAL A 44 -20.93 -16.91 -25.61
N PRO A 45 -20.13 -16.90 -26.69
CA PRO A 45 -20.35 -17.76 -27.84
C PRO A 45 -20.28 -19.26 -27.49
N ALA A 46 -21.07 -20.10 -28.15
CA ALA A 46 -21.11 -21.54 -27.90
C ALA A 46 -19.73 -22.21 -28.00
N HIS A 47 -18.91 -21.83 -29.00
CA HIS A 47 -17.57 -22.39 -29.19
C HIS A 47 -16.59 -22.12 -28.03
N VAL A 48 -16.85 -21.09 -27.21
CA VAL A 48 -16.08 -20.81 -25.98
C VAL A 48 -16.46 -21.80 -24.88
N LEU A 49 -17.76 -22.09 -24.73
CA LEU A 49 -18.25 -23.06 -23.75
C LEU A 49 -17.87 -24.50 -24.11
N GLU A 50 -17.69 -24.79 -25.39
CA GLU A 50 -17.29 -26.10 -25.93
C GLU A 50 -15.80 -26.43 -25.75
N GLN A 51 -14.99 -25.51 -25.21
CA GLN A 51 -13.58 -25.76 -24.96
C GLN A 51 -13.36 -26.97 -24.02
N PRO A 52 -12.24 -27.72 -24.20
CA PRO A 52 -12.07 -29.03 -23.60
C PRO A 52 -11.69 -29.00 -22.10
N THR A 53 -11.28 -27.86 -21.56
CA THR A 53 -10.90 -27.70 -20.15
C THR A 53 -11.44 -26.41 -19.58
N ALA A 54 -11.68 -26.38 -18.27
CA ALA A 54 -12.14 -25.22 -17.50
C ALA A 54 -11.23 -24.01 -17.74
N LYS A 55 -9.91 -24.24 -17.66
CA LYS A 55 -8.91 -23.21 -17.93
C LYS A 55 -9.02 -22.66 -19.36
N ARG A 56 -9.21 -23.53 -20.36
CA ARG A 56 -9.39 -23.08 -21.75
C ARG A 56 -10.68 -22.27 -21.92
N ILE A 57 -11.79 -22.67 -21.28
CA ILE A 57 -13.02 -21.87 -21.31
C ILE A 57 -12.74 -20.46 -20.74
N THR A 58 -12.12 -20.37 -19.57
CA THR A 58 -11.86 -19.08 -18.91
C THR A 58 -10.85 -18.20 -19.64
N ASP A 59 -9.84 -18.79 -20.31
CA ASP A 59 -8.85 -18.05 -21.10
C ASP A 59 -9.50 -17.24 -22.27
N TYR A 60 -10.70 -17.61 -22.72
CA TYR A 60 -11.46 -16.90 -23.77
C TYR A 60 -12.45 -15.84 -23.24
N LEU A 61 -12.67 -15.77 -21.92
CA LEU A 61 -13.62 -14.82 -21.34
C LEU A 61 -12.97 -13.44 -21.17
N ASP A 62 -12.14 -13.31 -20.14
CA ASP A 62 -11.42 -12.09 -19.80
C ASP A 62 -10.22 -12.44 -18.90
N PRO A 63 -9.24 -11.53 -18.70
CA PRO A 63 -8.03 -11.83 -17.92
C PRO A 63 -8.27 -12.00 -16.40
N TYR A 64 -9.50 -11.83 -15.92
CA TYR A 64 -9.86 -11.88 -14.50
C TYR A 64 -10.76 -13.07 -14.17
N SER A 65 -11.41 -13.67 -15.17
CA SER A 65 -12.14 -14.93 -15.06
C SER A 65 -11.15 -16.09 -15.10
N VAL A 66 -11.06 -16.88 -14.03
CA VAL A 66 -10.01 -17.90 -13.84
C VAL A 66 -10.58 -19.11 -13.11
N TYR A 67 -10.30 -20.31 -13.63
CA TYR A 67 -10.44 -21.57 -12.90
C TYR A 67 -9.21 -21.81 -12.01
N MET A 68 -9.44 -22.15 -10.75
CA MET A 68 -8.40 -22.42 -9.76
C MET A 68 -8.69 -23.74 -9.07
N SER A 69 -7.69 -24.62 -9.00
CA SER A 69 -7.71 -25.73 -8.04
C SER A 69 -7.79 -25.22 -6.59
N ALA A 70 -8.13 -26.10 -5.64
CA ALA A 70 -8.19 -25.75 -4.23
C ALA A 70 -6.87 -25.13 -3.71
N ASP A 71 -5.72 -25.69 -4.10
CA ASP A 71 -4.41 -25.18 -3.70
C ASP A 71 -4.08 -23.83 -4.36
N GLU A 72 -4.54 -23.58 -5.59
CA GLU A 72 -4.38 -22.28 -6.25
C GLU A 72 -5.26 -21.21 -5.61
N TYR A 73 -6.50 -21.56 -5.26
CA TYR A 73 -7.41 -20.68 -4.53
C TYR A 73 -6.86 -20.31 -3.16
N GLU A 74 -6.31 -21.27 -2.41
CA GLU A 74 -5.71 -21.01 -1.11
C GLU A 74 -4.54 -20.02 -1.20
N ARG A 75 -3.62 -20.23 -2.15
CA ARG A 75 -2.51 -19.29 -2.39
C ARG A 75 -3.01 -17.90 -2.78
N PHE A 76 -4.05 -17.86 -3.61
CA PHE A 76 -4.70 -16.63 -4.01
C PHE A 76 -5.30 -15.88 -2.82
N PHE A 77 -6.07 -16.56 -1.97
CA PHE A 77 -6.70 -16.01 -0.79
C PHE A 77 -5.64 -15.46 0.19
N GLN A 78 -4.64 -16.27 0.52
CA GLN A 78 -3.51 -15.87 1.38
C GLN A 78 -2.80 -14.62 0.87
N SER A 79 -2.64 -14.47 -0.46
CA SER A 79 -2.00 -13.28 -1.02
C SER A 79 -2.75 -11.98 -0.69
N ILE A 80 -4.09 -12.02 -0.65
CA ILE A 80 -4.88 -10.84 -0.28
C ILE A 80 -4.85 -10.61 1.23
N GLU A 81 -4.92 -11.67 2.03
CA GLU A 81 -4.77 -11.58 3.49
C GLU A 81 -3.35 -11.19 3.93
N ARG A 82 -2.43 -10.99 2.96
CA ARG A 82 -1.01 -10.70 3.20
C ARG A 82 -0.37 -11.80 4.02
N GLU A 83 -0.77 -13.04 3.75
CA GLU A 83 -0.31 -14.25 4.41
C GLU A 83 0.66 -15.03 3.54
N LEU A 84 1.64 -15.65 4.18
CA LEU A 84 2.54 -16.62 3.59
C LEU A 84 2.57 -17.86 4.47
N VAL A 85 2.66 -19.06 3.88
CA VAL A 85 2.89 -20.28 4.64
C VAL A 85 4.33 -20.73 4.53
N GLY A 86 4.99 -20.86 5.68
CA GLY A 86 6.38 -21.28 5.77
C GLY A 86 6.92 -21.16 7.17
N ILE A 87 8.21 -20.83 7.28
CA ILE A 87 8.91 -20.74 8.56
C ILE A 87 9.21 -19.29 9.00
N GLY A 88 8.94 -18.29 8.16
CA GLY A 88 9.06 -16.88 8.55
C GLY A 88 10.46 -16.31 8.41
N VAL A 89 11.04 -16.47 7.23
CA VAL A 89 12.38 -15.97 6.91
C VAL A 89 12.40 -15.31 5.55
N THR A 90 13.29 -14.34 5.38
CA THR A 90 13.73 -13.91 4.04
C THR A 90 15.06 -14.56 3.73
N LEU A 91 15.28 -14.90 2.47
CA LEU A 91 16.36 -15.78 2.04
C LEU A 91 17.22 -15.09 0.98
N GLU A 92 18.52 -15.36 1.01
CA GLU A 92 19.49 -14.94 0.01
C GLU A 92 20.34 -16.15 -0.40
N GLU A 93 20.70 -16.23 -1.69
CA GLU A 93 21.57 -17.29 -2.20
C GLU A 93 22.95 -17.23 -1.57
N ASP A 94 23.50 -18.39 -1.21
CA ASP A 94 24.86 -18.54 -0.71
C ASP A 94 25.52 -19.79 -1.32
N LYS A 95 26.85 -19.79 -1.44
CA LYS A 95 27.56 -20.96 -1.98
C LYS A 95 27.42 -22.20 -1.09
N ALA A 96 27.29 -22.01 0.22
CA ALA A 96 27.22 -23.09 1.21
C ALA A 96 25.79 -23.60 1.47
N GLY A 97 24.76 -22.96 0.90
CA GLY A 97 23.36 -23.23 1.19
C GLY A 97 22.50 -22.00 0.87
N ILE A 98 21.50 -21.74 1.70
CA ILE A 98 20.71 -20.51 1.61
C ILE A 98 20.85 -19.72 2.92
N LYS A 99 21.24 -18.46 2.81
CA LYS A 99 21.42 -17.58 3.96
C LYS A 99 20.09 -16.96 4.36
N ILE A 100 19.80 -16.97 5.66
CA ILE A 100 18.69 -16.23 6.25
C ILE A 100 19.08 -14.76 6.29
N LEU A 101 18.40 -13.91 5.53
CA LEU A 101 18.64 -12.47 5.52
C LEU A 101 17.96 -11.80 6.71
N SER A 102 16.71 -12.18 6.99
CA SER A 102 15.95 -11.73 8.16
C SER A 102 14.98 -12.82 8.63
N VAL A 103 14.55 -12.70 9.88
CA VAL A 103 13.57 -13.58 10.49
C VAL A 103 12.38 -12.75 10.91
N ILE A 104 11.18 -13.20 10.54
CA ILE A 104 9.92 -12.54 10.89
C ILE A 104 9.66 -12.81 12.37
N ASP A 105 9.37 -11.74 13.11
CA ASP A 105 9.04 -11.82 14.53
C ASP A 105 7.76 -12.63 14.74
N GLU A 106 7.68 -13.35 15.86
CA GLU A 106 6.62 -14.34 16.15
C GLU A 106 6.51 -15.53 15.16
N GLY A 107 7.36 -15.60 14.12
CA GLY A 107 7.38 -16.71 13.16
C GLY A 107 8.06 -17.99 13.68
N PRO A 108 7.82 -19.16 13.04
CA PRO A 108 8.41 -20.44 13.44
C PRO A 108 9.94 -20.43 13.58
N ALA A 109 10.63 -19.75 12.65
CA ALA A 109 12.09 -19.62 12.66
C ALA A 109 12.59 -18.83 13.86
N ARG A 110 11.90 -17.75 14.24
CA ARG A 110 12.21 -16.98 15.46
C ARG A 110 12.04 -17.84 16.70
N LYS A 111 10.90 -18.52 16.83
CA LYS A 111 10.61 -19.45 17.94
C LYS A 111 11.64 -20.59 18.04
N ALA A 112 12.19 -21.01 16.90
CA ALA A 112 13.23 -22.05 16.82
C ALA A 112 14.67 -21.56 17.10
N GLY A 113 14.87 -20.25 17.33
CA GLY A 113 16.17 -19.65 17.60
C GLY A 113 17.03 -19.41 16.35
N LEU A 114 16.41 -19.34 15.17
CA LEU A 114 17.10 -18.94 13.94
C LEU A 114 17.25 -17.43 13.89
N GLU A 115 18.34 -16.99 13.28
CA GLU A 115 18.75 -15.59 13.25
C GLU A 115 19.26 -15.19 11.85
N ALA A 116 19.31 -13.88 11.62
CA ALA A 116 19.93 -13.35 10.41
C ALA A 116 21.40 -13.80 10.30
N GLY A 117 21.80 -14.18 9.09
CA GLY A 117 23.11 -14.72 8.75
C GLY A 117 23.24 -16.23 8.88
N ASP A 118 22.29 -16.95 9.51
CA ASP A 118 22.32 -18.41 9.59
C ASP A 118 22.20 -19.01 8.17
N ILE A 119 22.87 -20.12 7.89
CA ILE A 119 22.85 -20.78 6.57
C ILE A 119 22.10 -22.09 6.66
N ILE A 120 20.98 -22.20 5.93
CA ILE A 120 20.24 -23.44 5.74
C ILE A 120 20.98 -24.26 4.68
N THR A 121 21.60 -25.35 5.11
CA THR A 121 22.37 -26.24 4.24
C THR A 121 21.51 -27.35 3.63
N HIS A 122 20.48 -27.81 4.35
CA HIS A 122 19.53 -28.81 3.87
C HIS A 122 18.10 -28.48 4.30
N ALA A 123 17.13 -28.84 3.46
CA ALA A 123 15.70 -28.82 3.78
C ALA A 123 15.04 -30.12 3.35
N GLY A 124 14.36 -30.80 4.27
CA GLY A 124 13.70 -32.10 3.99
C GLY A 124 14.67 -33.17 3.46
N GLY A 125 15.90 -33.18 3.97
CA GLY A 125 16.96 -34.11 3.53
C GLY A 125 17.62 -33.78 2.18
N ARG A 126 17.19 -32.72 1.47
CA ARG A 126 17.81 -32.25 0.22
C ARG A 126 18.86 -31.18 0.52
N SER A 127 20.03 -31.29 -0.10
CA SER A 127 21.06 -30.24 -0.04
C SER A 127 20.57 -28.97 -0.73
N LEU A 128 20.94 -27.81 -0.18
CA LEU A 128 20.68 -26.49 -0.74
C LEU A 128 21.96 -25.77 -1.21
N ALA A 129 23.12 -26.43 -1.15
CA ALA A 129 24.39 -25.81 -1.54
C ALA A 129 24.42 -25.53 -3.06
N GLY A 130 24.59 -24.26 -3.43
CA GLY A 130 24.60 -23.82 -4.83
C GLY A 130 23.23 -23.83 -5.52
N GLU A 131 22.16 -24.09 -4.76
CA GLU A 131 20.79 -24.05 -5.26
C GLU A 131 20.22 -22.64 -5.23
N SER A 132 19.17 -22.41 -6.03
CA SER A 132 18.45 -21.14 -6.03
C SER A 132 17.56 -20.96 -4.79
N VAL A 133 17.29 -19.70 -4.43
CA VAL A 133 16.28 -19.37 -3.40
C VAL A 133 14.91 -19.99 -3.76
N GLN A 134 14.55 -20.03 -5.04
CA GLN A 134 13.27 -20.59 -5.48
C GLN A 134 13.15 -22.09 -5.20
N TYR A 135 14.24 -22.84 -5.41
CA TYR A 135 14.28 -24.26 -5.07
C TYR A 135 14.12 -24.46 -3.56
N ALA A 136 14.83 -23.66 -2.75
CA ALA A 136 14.72 -23.72 -1.31
C ALA A 136 13.31 -23.39 -0.81
N ILE A 137 12.65 -22.35 -1.36
CA ILE A 137 11.25 -22.03 -1.06
C ILE A 137 10.35 -23.23 -1.34
N SER A 138 10.55 -23.94 -2.46
CA SER A 138 9.73 -25.12 -2.78
C SER A 138 9.80 -26.25 -1.75
N LEU A 139 10.90 -26.34 -0.98
CA LEU A 139 11.10 -27.32 0.07
C LEU A 139 10.69 -26.80 1.46
N ILE A 140 10.95 -25.52 1.72
CA ILE A 140 10.70 -24.87 3.02
C ILE A 140 9.22 -24.52 3.19
N SER A 141 8.55 -24.05 2.13
CA SER A 141 7.10 -23.82 2.11
C SER A 141 6.33 -25.13 1.96
N GLY A 142 5.03 -25.08 2.19
CA GLY A 142 4.15 -26.26 2.20
C GLY A 142 2.82 -25.94 2.88
N LYS A 143 2.01 -26.97 3.13
CA LYS A 143 0.73 -26.79 3.84
C LYS A 143 0.96 -26.39 5.30
N ALA A 144 0.15 -25.49 5.83
CA ALA A 144 0.23 -25.08 7.23
C ALA A 144 0.02 -26.29 8.17
N GLY A 145 0.71 -26.30 9.30
CA GLY A 145 0.71 -27.40 10.27
C GLY A 145 1.61 -28.59 9.91
N THR A 146 2.12 -28.67 8.68
CA THR A 146 3.13 -29.68 8.31
C THR A 146 4.53 -29.26 8.79
N THR A 147 5.46 -30.20 8.87
CA THR A 147 6.82 -29.93 9.34
C THR A 147 7.86 -29.95 8.21
N VAL A 148 8.96 -29.22 8.43
CA VAL A 148 10.17 -29.28 7.63
C VAL A 148 11.37 -29.41 8.55
N GLU A 149 12.23 -30.40 8.26
CA GLU A 149 13.52 -30.54 8.91
C GLU A 149 14.56 -29.70 8.16
N LEU A 150 15.33 -28.90 8.90
CA LEU A 150 16.36 -28.01 8.39
C LEU A 150 17.69 -28.34 9.05
N ALA A 151 18.74 -28.51 8.24
CA ALA A 151 20.12 -28.54 8.73
C ALA A 151 20.73 -27.15 8.53
N ILE A 152 21.14 -26.50 9.62
CA ILE A 152 21.55 -25.09 9.67
C ILE A 152 22.97 -24.97 10.19
N THR A 153 23.75 -24.07 9.61
CA THR A 153 25.03 -23.60 10.17
C THR A 153 24.81 -22.23 10.80
N LYS A 154 25.01 -22.11 12.13
CA LYS A 154 24.82 -20.86 12.88
C LYS A 154 25.86 -19.81 12.46
N SER A 155 25.41 -18.58 12.26
CA SER A 155 26.23 -17.50 11.72
C SER A 155 27.39 -17.12 12.65
N GLN A 156 27.11 -17.05 13.95
CA GLN A 156 28.06 -16.61 14.99
C GLN A 156 29.00 -17.71 15.46
N THR A 157 28.46 -18.90 15.76
CA THR A 157 29.23 -19.99 16.38
C THR A 157 29.82 -20.98 15.37
N LYS A 158 29.35 -20.96 14.11
CA LYS A 158 29.63 -21.97 13.07
C LYS A 158 29.18 -23.39 13.44
N GLU A 159 28.41 -23.53 14.51
CA GLU A 159 27.81 -24.78 14.93
C GLU A 159 26.80 -25.27 13.88
N LYS A 160 26.78 -26.58 13.64
CA LYS A 160 25.80 -27.22 12.78
C LYS A 160 24.70 -27.83 13.63
N ILE A 161 23.47 -27.37 13.41
CA ILE A 161 22.28 -27.81 14.15
C ILE A 161 21.24 -28.34 13.18
N THR A 162 20.40 -29.26 13.65
CA THR A 162 19.19 -29.68 12.95
C THR A 162 17.97 -29.22 13.73
N LYS A 163 17.00 -28.63 13.04
CA LYS A 163 15.74 -28.16 13.63
C LYS A 163 14.58 -28.59 12.77
N THR A 164 13.55 -29.16 13.40
CA THR A 164 12.27 -29.41 12.76
C THR A 164 11.32 -28.28 13.10
N LEU A 165 10.86 -27.56 12.08
CA LEU A 165 9.95 -26.43 12.23
C LEU A 165 8.56 -26.83 11.71
N ILE A 166 7.53 -26.34 12.39
CA ILE A 166 6.16 -26.41 11.91
C ILE A 166 5.94 -25.22 10.97
N ARG A 167 5.39 -25.47 9.79
CA ARG A 167 4.99 -24.41 8.86
C ARG A 167 3.74 -23.72 9.41
N GLU A 168 3.83 -22.42 9.63
CA GLU A 168 2.71 -21.60 10.12
C GLU A 168 2.29 -20.61 9.04
N VAL A 169 1.06 -20.11 9.16
CA VAL A 169 0.59 -18.92 8.44
C VAL A 169 1.28 -17.70 9.05
N ILE A 170 1.82 -16.84 8.21
CA ILE A 170 2.64 -15.70 8.61
C ILE A 170 2.03 -14.45 8.02
N HIS A 171 1.58 -13.56 8.89
CA HIS A 171 0.95 -12.31 8.50
C HIS A 171 2.03 -11.25 8.23
N LEU A 172 2.10 -10.79 6.99
CA LEU A 172 2.91 -9.65 6.59
C LEU A 172 2.25 -8.35 7.03
N LEU A 173 3.05 -7.30 7.15
CA LEU A 173 2.52 -5.96 7.39
C LEU A 173 1.59 -5.55 6.24
N ASN A 174 0.31 -5.35 6.58
CA ASN A 174 -0.68 -4.84 5.65
C ASN A 174 -0.84 -3.31 5.75
N THR A 175 -0.62 -2.75 6.93
CA THR A 175 -0.64 -1.31 7.16
C THR A 175 0.67 -0.79 7.70
N GLU A 176 1.17 0.30 7.14
CA GLU A 176 2.34 1.05 7.64
C GLU A 176 1.89 2.44 8.07
N THR A 177 2.45 2.96 9.16
CA THR A 177 2.05 4.26 9.73
C THR A 177 3.26 5.09 10.12
N GLU A 178 3.22 6.38 9.86
CA GLU A 178 4.26 7.33 10.26
C GLU A 178 3.66 8.71 10.54
N ILE A 179 4.22 9.47 11.49
CA ILE A 179 3.98 10.91 11.59
C ILE A 179 5.07 11.62 10.79
N LEU A 180 4.68 12.22 9.67
CA LEU A 180 5.54 13.08 8.88
C LEU A 180 5.61 14.49 9.50
N GLY A 181 6.58 15.27 9.05
CA GLY A 181 6.78 16.64 9.51
C GLY A 181 5.53 17.52 9.41
N GLY A 182 5.42 18.52 10.28
CA GLY A 182 4.18 19.30 10.41
C GLY A 182 2.98 18.53 10.96
N ASP A 183 3.22 17.41 11.64
CA ASP A 183 2.22 16.52 12.25
C ASP A 183 1.25 15.93 11.21
N ILE A 184 1.75 15.49 10.06
CA ILE A 184 0.92 14.87 9.02
C ILE A 184 0.91 13.35 9.22
N GLY A 185 -0.27 12.77 9.46
CA GLY A 185 -0.42 11.33 9.59
C GLY A 185 -0.31 10.64 8.23
N PHE A 186 0.64 9.72 8.09
CA PHE A 186 0.80 8.87 6.93
C PHE A 186 0.31 7.47 7.26
N ILE A 187 -0.53 6.91 6.38
CA ILE A 187 -0.98 5.52 6.45
C ILE A 187 -0.84 4.92 5.06
N ARG A 188 -0.14 3.80 4.92
CA ARG A 188 -0.15 2.98 3.71
C ARG A 188 -0.98 1.73 3.93
N LEU A 189 -1.79 1.35 2.95
CA LEU A 189 -2.47 0.07 2.90
C LEU A 189 -1.94 -0.74 1.72
N ASN A 190 -1.40 -1.93 1.99
CA ASN A 190 -0.76 -2.78 0.98
C ASN A 190 -1.77 -3.71 0.27
N SER A 191 -2.86 -4.10 0.94
CA SER A 191 -3.92 -4.95 0.41
C SER A 191 -5.24 -4.69 1.15
N PHE A 192 -6.37 -4.86 0.49
CA PHE A 192 -7.69 -4.86 1.13
C PHE A 192 -8.01 -6.26 1.70
N ALA A 193 -7.24 -6.69 2.70
CA ALA A 193 -7.49 -7.88 3.53
C ALA A 193 -8.75 -7.73 4.41
N GLU A 194 -9.28 -8.82 4.96
CA GLU A 194 -10.52 -8.81 5.76
C GLU A 194 -10.45 -7.84 6.96
N ASN A 195 -9.29 -7.78 7.63
CA ASN A 195 -9.09 -6.95 8.81
C ASN A 195 -8.63 -5.50 8.52
N SER A 196 -8.56 -5.11 7.24
CA SER A 196 -7.96 -3.82 6.84
C SER A 196 -8.66 -2.63 7.48
N ALA A 197 -10.00 -2.62 7.54
CA ALA A 197 -10.74 -1.51 8.15
C ALA A 197 -10.35 -1.31 9.63
N ALA A 198 -10.30 -2.39 10.41
CA ALA A 198 -9.87 -2.33 11.80
C ALA A 198 -8.42 -1.85 11.96
N GLN A 199 -7.52 -2.22 11.04
CA GLN A 199 -6.14 -1.73 11.03
C GLN A 199 -6.07 -0.23 10.73
N ILE A 200 -6.88 0.27 9.78
CA ILE A 200 -7.01 1.70 9.49
C ILE A 200 -7.59 2.45 10.69
N GLU A 201 -8.62 1.94 11.36
CA GLU A 201 -9.15 2.55 12.58
C GLU A 201 -8.07 2.67 13.66
N LYS A 202 -7.29 1.61 13.88
CA LYS A 202 -6.18 1.61 14.84
C LYS A 202 -5.12 2.65 14.45
N ALA A 203 -4.79 2.77 13.17
CA ALA A 203 -3.85 3.75 12.65
C ALA A 203 -4.33 5.19 12.82
N ILE A 204 -5.62 5.47 12.59
CA ILE A 204 -6.17 6.80 12.85
C ILE A 204 -6.11 7.13 14.35
N LYS A 205 -6.47 6.18 15.21
CA LYS A 205 -6.46 6.37 16.68
C LYS A 205 -5.05 6.53 17.26
N SER A 206 -4.02 5.94 16.66
CA SER A 206 -2.64 6.05 17.15
C SER A 206 -2.01 7.42 16.91
N MET A 207 -2.61 8.25 16.05
CA MET A 207 -2.10 9.56 15.63
C MET A 207 -3.11 10.69 15.91
N PRO A 208 -3.56 10.88 17.17
CA PRO A 208 -4.63 11.84 17.49
C PRO A 208 -4.23 13.31 17.28
N ALA A 209 -2.93 13.60 17.23
CA ALA A 209 -2.38 14.94 17.01
C ALA A 209 -2.23 15.28 15.51
N ALA A 210 -2.53 14.36 14.60
CA ALA A 210 -2.40 14.59 13.17
C ALA A 210 -3.21 15.82 12.72
N LYS A 211 -2.56 16.72 11.97
CA LYS A 211 -3.16 17.94 11.43
C LYS A 211 -3.65 17.79 10.00
N GLY A 212 -3.21 16.75 9.31
CA GLY A 212 -3.65 16.31 7.99
C GLY A 212 -3.31 14.85 7.78
N TRP A 213 -3.84 14.24 6.73
CA TRP A 213 -3.66 12.82 6.43
C TRP A 213 -3.16 12.61 5.00
N ILE A 214 -2.29 11.62 4.84
CA ILE A 214 -1.89 11.06 3.55
C ILE A 214 -2.15 9.55 3.62
N PHE A 215 -3.06 9.08 2.78
CA PHE A 215 -3.42 7.67 2.66
C PHE A 215 -2.86 7.09 1.36
N ASP A 216 -1.89 6.20 1.46
CA ASP A 216 -1.13 5.67 0.32
C ASP A 216 -1.72 4.33 -0.16
N LEU A 217 -2.25 4.34 -1.39
CA LEU A 217 -2.76 3.17 -2.11
C LEU A 217 -1.90 2.83 -3.34
N ARG A 218 -0.72 3.45 -3.48
CA ARG A 218 0.21 3.09 -4.56
C ARG A 218 0.60 1.62 -4.43
N ASN A 219 0.66 0.92 -5.55
CA ASN A 219 0.98 -0.52 -5.62
C ASN A 219 -0.01 -1.45 -4.89
N ASN A 220 -1.19 -0.95 -4.51
CA ASN A 220 -2.24 -1.77 -3.93
C ASN A 220 -3.19 -2.30 -5.03
N GLY A 221 -3.07 -3.60 -5.34
CA GLY A 221 -3.87 -4.28 -6.37
C GLY A 221 -5.34 -4.51 -6.01
N GLY A 222 -5.77 -4.08 -4.82
CA GLY A 222 -7.13 -4.23 -4.31
C GLY A 222 -7.24 -5.32 -3.25
N GLY A 223 -8.32 -6.10 -3.31
CA GLY A 223 -8.67 -7.12 -2.31
C GLY A 223 -10.19 -7.15 -2.12
N HIS A 224 -10.64 -7.38 -0.90
CA HIS A 224 -12.05 -7.50 -0.58
C HIS A 224 -12.80 -6.19 -0.77
N VAL A 225 -13.89 -6.25 -1.54
CA VAL A 225 -14.81 -5.12 -1.75
C VAL A 225 -15.44 -4.64 -0.43
N ALA A 226 -15.80 -5.56 0.47
CA ALA A 226 -16.34 -5.22 1.77
C ALA A 226 -15.38 -4.31 2.57
N ALA A 227 -14.08 -4.62 2.58
CA ALA A 227 -13.07 -3.80 3.22
C ALA A 227 -12.99 -2.40 2.59
N ALA A 228 -13.16 -2.27 1.26
CA ALA A 228 -13.23 -0.95 0.62
C ALA A 228 -14.48 -0.16 1.02
N GLN A 229 -15.64 -0.80 1.15
CA GLN A 229 -16.88 -0.16 1.64
C GLN A 229 -16.74 0.32 3.08
N GLU A 230 -16.09 -0.47 3.94
CA GLU A 230 -15.79 -0.10 5.32
C GLU A 230 -14.82 1.06 5.40
N ILE A 231 -13.73 1.00 4.61
CA ILE A 231 -12.70 2.05 4.61
C ILE A 231 -13.26 3.36 4.04
N ALA A 232 -14.14 3.31 3.04
CA ALA A 232 -14.83 4.48 2.52
C ALA A 232 -15.59 5.23 3.64
N GLY A 233 -16.12 4.52 4.64
CA GLY A 233 -16.79 5.10 5.78
C GLY A 233 -15.91 5.90 6.74
N TYR A 234 -14.57 5.78 6.68
CA TYR A 234 -13.66 6.62 7.47
C TYR A 234 -13.52 8.04 6.89
N PHE A 235 -13.94 8.28 5.64
CA PHE A 235 -13.86 9.59 5.01
C PHE A 235 -15.14 10.40 5.27
N PRO A 236 -15.05 11.57 5.95
CA PRO A 236 -16.22 12.38 6.23
C PRO A 236 -16.99 12.75 4.97
N GLY A 237 -18.31 12.52 4.99
CA GLY A 237 -19.21 12.88 3.88
C GLY A 237 -19.30 11.85 2.74
N VAL A 238 -18.50 10.79 2.77
CA VAL A 238 -18.59 9.68 1.81
C VAL A 238 -19.71 8.73 2.24
N LYS A 239 -20.78 8.67 1.46
CA LYS A 239 -22.00 7.87 1.75
C LYS A 239 -22.20 6.72 0.76
N ASP A 240 -21.78 6.90 -0.47
CA ASP A 240 -21.93 5.92 -1.55
C ASP A 240 -20.56 5.32 -1.89
N ALA A 241 -20.43 4.00 -1.88
CA ALA A 241 -19.17 3.33 -2.18
C ALA A 241 -18.98 3.15 -3.68
N PHE A 242 -19.91 2.49 -4.36
CA PHE A 242 -19.83 2.23 -5.79
C PHE A 242 -21.20 1.94 -6.37
N GLN A 243 -21.28 1.94 -7.70
CA GLN A 243 -22.41 1.40 -8.42
C GLN A 243 -21.99 0.09 -9.09
N LEU A 244 -22.86 -0.93 -9.08
CA LEU A 244 -22.65 -2.21 -9.74
C LEU A 244 -23.65 -2.36 -10.89
N ARG A 245 -23.19 -2.95 -12.00
CA ARG A 245 -24.04 -3.35 -13.13
C ARG A 245 -23.66 -4.76 -13.55
N ASP A 246 -24.59 -5.69 -13.39
CA ASP A 246 -24.44 -7.07 -13.83
C ASP A 246 -24.96 -7.26 -15.27
N LYS A 247 -25.06 -8.52 -15.72
CA LYS A 247 -25.58 -8.87 -17.05
C LYS A 247 -27.01 -8.36 -17.31
N SER A 248 -27.84 -8.18 -16.27
CA SER A 248 -29.19 -7.63 -16.44
C SER A 248 -29.20 -6.15 -16.81
N GLY A 249 -28.07 -5.46 -16.61
CA GLY A 249 -27.94 -4.02 -16.83
C GLY A 249 -28.59 -3.17 -15.73
N ILE A 250 -29.15 -3.78 -14.69
CA ILE A 250 -29.73 -3.04 -13.56
C ILE A 250 -28.60 -2.38 -12.76
N GLU A 251 -28.79 -1.09 -12.50
CA GLU A 251 -27.85 -0.29 -11.72
C GLU A 251 -28.20 -0.36 -10.23
N GLU A 252 -27.26 -0.84 -9.41
CA GLU A 252 -27.40 -0.85 -7.95
C GLU A 252 -26.30 -0.02 -7.29
N VAL A 253 -26.68 0.92 -6.44
CA VAL A 253 -25.74 1.77 -5.69
C VAL A 253 -25.54 1.18 -4.29
N TYR A 254 -24.30 0.80 -4.02
CA TYR A 254 -23.86 0.28 -2.73
C TYR A 254 -23.38 1.42 -1.84
N LYS A 255 -23.83 1.42 -0.58
CA LYS A 255 -23.44 2.44 0.42
C LYS A 255 -22.07 2.13 1.00
N ALA A 256 -21.38 3.18 1.43
CA ALA A 256 -20.26 3.07 2.35
C ALA A 256 -20.79 2.60 3.72
N ILE A 257 -20.00 1.80 4.43
CA ILE A 257 -20.38 1.31 5.76
C ILE A 257 -19.96 2.37 6.79
N PRO A 258 -20.89 3.00 7.53
CA PRO A 258 -20.56 4.10 8.44
C PRO A 258 -19.58 3.67 9.55
N GLN A 259 -18.59 4.50 9.81
CA GLN A 259 -17.58 4.27 10.85
C GLN A 259 -17.74 5.25 12.03
N LYS A 260 -17.23 4.87 13.20
CA LYS A 260 -17.21 5.76 14.39
C LYS A 260 -16.01 6.71 14.37
N VAL A 261 -14.88 6.23 13.86
CA VAL A 261 -13.65 7.00 13.66
C VAL A 261 -13.65 7.56 12.25
N HIS A 262 -13.00 8.70 12.05
CA HIS A 262 -12.88 9.32 10.73
C HIS A 262 -11.53 10.02 10.57
N PHE A 263 -11.13 10.24 9.32
CA PHE A 263 -10.11 11.22 8.97
C PHE A 263 -10.66 12.64 9.19
N THR A 264 -10.55 13.16 10.42
CA THR A 264 -11.17 14.45 10.83
C THR A 264 -10.45 15.70 10.28
N LYS A 265 -9.38 15.52 9.52
CA LYS A 265 -8.53 16.58 8.95
C LYS A 265 -8.42 16.40 7.43
N PRO A 266 -7.96 17.43 6.68
CA PRO A 266 -7.77 17.31 5.23
C PRO A 266 -6.98 16.06 4.88
N THR A 267 -7.48 15.28 3.94
CA THR A 267 -6.92 13.98 3.56
C THR A 267 -6.54 13.98 2.10
N HIS A 268 -5.35 13.47 1.81
CA HIS A 268 -4.89 13.19 0.46
C HIS A 268 -4.80 11.67 0.26
N ILE A 269 -5.13 11.18 -0.93
CA ILE A 269 -4.91 9.78 -1.31
C ILE A 269 -3.82 9.73 -2.38
N LEU A 270 -2.85 8.81 -2.25
CA LEU A 270 -1.84 8.58 -3.30
C LEU A 270 -2.23 7.36 -4.13
N ILE A 271 -2.23 7.51 -5.46
CA ILE A 271 -2.50 6.44 -6.42
C ILE A 271 -1.45 6.40 -7.52
N ASN A 272 -1.24 5.22 -8.11
CA ASN A 272 -0.38 5.02 -9.27
C ASN A 272 -0.98 3.96 -10.23
N PRO A 273 -0.32 3.65 -11.36
CA PRO A 273 -0.84 2.69 -12.33
C PRO A 273 -1.01 1.25 -11.79
N TYR A 274 -0.51 0.95 -10.59
CA TYR A 274 -0.65 -0.33 -9.92
C TYR A 274 -1.74 -0.33 -8.83
N SER A 275 -2.37 0.82 -8.56
CA SER A 275 -3.59 0.91 -7.75
C SER A 275 -4.75 0.33 -8.56
N ALA A 276 -5.35 -0.78 -8.12
CA ALA A 276 -6.37 -1.49 -8.90
C ALA A 276 -7.59 -1.92 -8.05
N SER A 277 -8.71 -2.22 -8.71
CA SER A 277 -9.88 -2.89 -8.10
C SER A 277 -10.42 -2.14 -6.87
N ALA A 278 -10.45 -2.75 -5.68
CA ALA A 278 -10.88 -2.12 -4.43
C ALA A 278 -10.19 -0.76 -4.15
N SER A 279 -8.92 -0.59 -4.53
CA SER A 279 -8.22 0.71 -4.47
C SER A 279 -8.88 1.76 -5.34
N GLU A 280 -9.32 1.39 -6.54
CA GLU A 280 -9.98 2.26 -7.51
C GLU A 280 -11.42 2.56 -7.10
N MET A 281 -12.12 1.56 -6.56
CA MET A 281 -13.44 1.72 -5.96
C MET A 281 -13.43 2.78 -4.86
N LEU A 282 -12.52 2.64 -3.89
CA LEU A 282 -12.36 3.60 -2.81
C LEU A 282 -11.96 4.98 -3.35
N SER A 283 -10.98 5.02 -4.26
CA SER A 283 -10.48 6.28 -4.84
C SER A 283 -11.57 7.02 -5.61
N ALA A 284 -12.37 6.33 -6.43
CA ALA A 284 -13.48 6.93 -7.17
C ALA A 284 -14.58 7.44 -6.22
N SER A 285 -14.96 6.63 -5.22
CA SER A 285 -15.95 6.97 -4.19
C SER A 285 -15.60 8.26 -3.46
N VAL A 286 -14.38 8.30 -2.91
CA VAL A 286 -13.88 9.38 -2.07
C VAL A 286 -13.69 10.65 -2.90
N LYS A 287 -13.13 10.53 -4.11
CA LYS A 287 -12.94 11.66 -5.04
C LYS A 287 -14.26 12.32 -5.40
N GLU A 288 -15.25 11.56 -5.86
CA GLU A 288 -16.52 12.12 -6.34
C GLU A 288 -17.35 12.80 -5.26
N GLN A 289 -17.16 12.38 -4.01
CA GLN A 289 -17.81 12.93 -2.83
C GLN A 289 -16.93 13.91 -2.07
N LYS A 290 -15.76 14.28 -2.62
CA LYS A 290 -14.82 15.26 -2.06
C LYS A 290 -14.33 14.91 -0.65
N GLY A 291 -14.22 13.62 -0.33
CA GLY A 291 -13.69 13.16 0.95
C GLY A 291 -12.16 13.28 1.05
N ALA A 292 -11.46 13.28 -0.09
CA ALA A 292 -10.01 13.48 -0.18
C ALA A 292 -9.61 14.03 -1.55
N VAL A 293 -8.38 14.54 -1.64
CA VAL A 293 -7.73 14.96 -2.90
C VAL A 293 -6.78 13.85 -3.35
N LEU A 294 -6.90 13.39 -4.60
CA LEU A 294 -6.05 12.32 -5.12
C LEU A 294 -4.79 12.89 -5.78
N TYR A 295 -3.63 12.33 -5.44
CA TYR A 295 -2.34 12.67 -6.01
C TYR A 295 -1.75 11.47 -6.74
N GLY A 296 -1.12 11.74 -7.88
CA GLY A 296 -0.23 10.81 -8.54
C GLY A 296 -0.50 10.64 -10.02
N GLN A 297 -0.72 9.40 -10.44
CA GLN A 297 -0.94 9.03 -11.83
C GLN A 297 -2.29 8.34 -11.97
N ASN A 298 -2.73 8.13 -13.21
CA ASN A 298 -3.96 7.36 -13.45
C ASN A 298 -3.80 5.95 -12.87
N SER A 299 -4.86 5.43 -12.25
CA SER A 299 -4.88 4.06 -11.73
C SER A 299 -5.02 3.01 -12.84
N PHE A 300 -4.98 1.73 -12.46
CA PHE A 300 -4.84 0.60 -13.38
C PHE A 300 -5.98 0.46 -14.41
N GLY A 301 -7.23 0.72 -14.01
CA GLY A 301 -8.42 0.58 -14.85
C GLY A 301 -9.11 -0.77 -14.74
N LYS A 302 -9.17 -1.37 -13.55
CA LYS A 302 -9.90 -2.61 -13.31
C LYS A 302 -11.24 -2.33 -12.65
N GLY A 303 -12.25 -2.14 -13.50
CA GLY A 303 -13.64 -1.92 -13.09
C GLY A 303 -14.52 -3.17 -13.14
N SER A 304 -13.93 -4.36 -13.18
CA SER A 304 -14.63 -5.64 -13.21
C SER A 304 -14.82 -6.19 -11.80
N MET A 305 -15.99 -6.75 -11.52
CA MET A 305 -16.32 -7.47 -10.28
C MET A 305 -16.37 -8.96 -10.56
N GLN A 306 -15.65 -9.73 -9.75
CA GLN A 306 -15.66 -11.18 -9.82
C GLN A 306 -16.48 -11.79 -8.67
N THR A 307 -17.22 -12.85 -8.98
CA THR A 307 -17.82 -13.75 -8.00
C THR A 307 -17.03 -15.05 -7.98
N LEU A 308 -16.78 -15.58 -6.78
CA LEU A 308 -16.19 -16.89 -6.56
C LEU A 308 -17.28 -17.95 -6.44
N PHE A 309 -17.21 -18.97 -7.29
CA PHE A 309 -18.08 -20.13 -7.25
C PHE A 309 -17.27 -21.35 -6.83
N ALA A 310 -17.61 -21.96 -5.70
CA ALA A 310 -17.08 -23.28 -5.33
C ALA A 310 -17.71 -24.34 -6.24
N LEU A 311 -16.89 -25.27 -6.72
CA LEU A 311 -17.30 -26.32 -7.65
C LEU A 311 -17.38 -27.67 -6.94
N SER A 312 -18.07 -28.62 -7.58
CA SER A 312 -18.32 -29.96 -7.04
C SER A 312 -17.06 -30.81 -6.76
N ASP A 313 -15.92 -30.45 -7.35
CA ASP A 313 -14.60 -31.09 -7.15
C ASP A 313 -13.71 -30.35 -6.11
N ASN A 314 -14.26 -29.37 -5.37
CA ASN A 314 -13.56 -28.44 -4.47
C ASN A 314 -12.63 -27.44 -5.16
N SER A 315 -12.64 -27.36 -6.49
CA SER A 315 -12.02 -26.25 -7.20
C SER A 315 -12.93 -25.01 -7.17
N PHE A 316 -12.43 -23.90 -7.71
CA PHE A 316 -13.13 -22.61 -7.70
C PHE A 316 -13.11 -21.99 -9.09
N LEU A 317 -14.27 -21.49 -9.51
CA LEU A 317 -14.39 -20.60 -10.67
C LEU A 317 -14.52 -19.16 -10.17
N LYS A 318 -13.50 -18.34 -10.41
CA LYS A 318 -13.60 -16.89 -10.28
C LYS A 318 -14.11 -16.33 -11.59
N LEU A 319 -15.28 -15.70 -11.61
CA LEU A 319 -15.94 -15.27 -12.84
C LEU A 319 -16.30 -13.78 -12.78
N THR A 320 -16.04 -13.03 -13.83
CA THR A 320 -16.53 -11.65 -13.94
C THR A 320 -18.05 -11.65 -14.13
N THR A 321 -18.77 -11.20 -13.12
CA THR A 321 -20.24 -11.20 -13.09
C THR A 321 -20.85 -9.82 -13.21
N ALA A 322 -20.05 -8.77 -12.98
CA ALA A 322 -20.49 -7.39 -13.07
C ALA A 322 -19.34 -6.44 -13.36
N HIS A 323 -19.68 -5.20 -13.71
CA HIS A 323 -18.76 -4.07 -13.71
C HIS A 323 -19.14 -3.10 -12.58
N PHE A 324 -18.13 -2.55 -11.90
CA PHE A 324 -18.33 -1.46 -10.97
C PHE A 324 -17.98 -0.11 -11.61
N TYR A 325 -18.67 0.90 -11.11
CA TYR A 325 -18.57 2.30 -11.50
C TYR A 325 -18.42 3.13 -10.23
N SER A 326 -18.02 4.39 -10.39
CA SER A 326 -18.12 5.34 -9.30
C SER A 326 -19.58 5.50 -8.82
N PRO A 327 -19.82 6.09 -7.64
CA PRO A 327 -21.18 6.40 -7.19
C PRO A 327 -22.06 7.16 -8.19
N LYS A 328 -21.46 8.02 -9.03
CA LYS A 328 -22.19 8.77 -10.08
C LYS A 328 -22.26 8.05 -11.43
N GLY A 329 -21.80 6.79 -11.50
CA GLY A 329 -21.82 6.00 -12.73
C GLY A 329 -20.65 6.25 -13.69
N THR A 330 -19.58 6.90 -13.24
CA THR A 330 -18.36 7.08 -14.04
C THR A 330 -17.67 5.72 -14.23
N PRO A 331 -17.36 5.30 -15.47
CA PRO A 331 -16.71 4.03 -15.73
C PRO A 331 -15.27 3.99 -15.20
N VAL A 332 -14.92 2.88 -14.56
CA VAL A 332 -13.55 2.60 -14.09
C VAL A 332 -12.87 1.55 -14.99
N ASN A 333 -13.64 0.62 -15.56
CA ASN A 333 -13.09 -0.47 -16.36
C ASN A 333 -12.40 0.05 -17.63
N LYS A 334 -11.13 -0.34 -17.83
CA LYS A 334 -10.22 0.11 -18.90
C LYS A 334 -9.93 1.62 -18.93
N VAL A 335 -10.37 2.36 -17.91
CA VAL A 335 -10.22 3.83 -17.81
C VAL A 335 -9.37 4.20 -16.60
N GLY A 336 -9.64 3.59 -15.45
CA GLY A 336 -9.04 3.93 -14.17
C GLY A 336 -9.62 5.20 -13.56
N VAL A 337 -9.01 5.62 -12.46
CA VAL A 337 -9.33 6.81 -11.68
C VAL A 337 -8.20 7.81 -11.90
N LYS A 338 -8.57 8.95 -12.49
CA LYS A 338 -7.65 10.06 -12.68
C LYS A 338 -7.43 10.81 -11.35
N PRO A 339 -6.18 11.13 -10.96
CA PRO A 339 -5.91 11.93 -9.78
C PRO A 339 -6.40 13.38 -9.96
N ASP A 340 -6.59 14.10 -8.86
CA ASP A 340 -6.87 15.54 -8.88
C ASP A 340 -5.60 16.34 -9.16
N VAL A 341 -4.48 15.89 -8.60
CA VAL A 341 -3.14 16.46 -8.81
C VAL A 341 -2.26 15.41 -9.48
N ILE A 342 -1.89 15.66 -10.73
CA ILE A 342 -0.98 14.79 -11.48
C ILE A 342 0.45 15.05 -11.02
N THR A 343 1.20 13.99 -10.72
CA THR A 343 2.62 14.07 -10.38
C THR A 343 3.45 13.16 -11.29
N ALA A 344 4.76 13.37 -11.31
CA ALA A 344 5.68 12.38 -11.85
C ALA A 344 5.75 11.15 -10.92
N GLU A 345 6.29 10.06 -11.45
CA GLU A 345 6.51 8.83 -10.69
C GLU A 345 7.41 9.07 -9.48
N ASN A 346 7.00 8.55 -8.33
CA ASN A 346 7.68 8.66 -7.05
C ASN A 346 7.69 10.09 -6.44
N GLU A 347 7.03 11.06 -7.07
CA GLU A 347 6.87 12.41 -6.53
C GLU A 347 5.55 12.59 -5.76
N GLU A 348 4.66 11.58 -5.75
CA GLU A 348 3.30 11.68 -5.19
C GLU A 348 3.33 12.13 -3.72
N LEU A 349 4.17 11.46 -2.93
CA LEU A 349 4.31 11.72 -1.49
C LEU A 349 4.94 13.09 -1.23
N PHE A 350 5.96 13.48 -2.00
CA PHE A 350 6.65 14.75 -1.80
C PHE A 350 5.73 15.93 -2.08
N ILE A 351 5.00 15.87 -3.19
CA ILE A 351 4.06 16.90 -3.60
C ILE A 351 2.86 16.95 -2.65
N SER A 352 2.28 15.79 -2.31
CA SER A 352 1.16 15.72 -1.37
C SER A 352 1.52 16.24 0.03
N HIS A 353 2.70 15.88 0.54
CA HIS A 353 3.19 16.37 1.84
C HIS A 353 3.47 17.87 1.80
N ARG A 354 4.12 18.38 0.75
CA ARG A 354 4.31 19.83 0.56
C ARG A 354 2.98 20.58 0.57
N ASP A 355 2.00 20.09 -0.17
CA ASP A 355 0.71 20.78 -0.32
C ASP A 355 -0.09 20.77 1.00
N GLN A 356 -0.02 19.69 1.80
CA GLN A 356 -0.55 19.68 3.17
C GLN A 356 0.13 20.75 4.05
N LEU A 357 1.46 20.83 4.04
CA LEU A 357 2.21 21.81 4.83
C LEU A 357 1.85 23.25 4.43
N LEU A 358 1.78 23.53 3.14
CA LEU A 358 1.44 24.87 2.64
C LEU A 358 -0.02 25.23 2.90
N ALA A 359 -0.94 24.25 2.90
CA ALA A 359 -2.33 24.48 3.27
C ALA A 359 -2.50 24.93 4.74
N HIS A 360 -1.60 24.51 5.64
CA HIS A 360 -1.53 25.01 7.02
C HIS A 360 -0.94 26.42 7.14
N HIS A 361 -0.34 26.95 6.07
CA HIS A 361 0.37 28.22 6.07
C HIS A 361 -0.12 29.15 4.94
N PRO A 362 -1.44 29.45 4.88
CA PRO A 362 -1.99 30.30 3.83
C PRO A 362 -1.35 31.71 3.89
N GLY A 363 -0.93 32.21 2.72
CA GLY A 363 -0.35 33.54 2.59
C GLY A 363 1.14 33.66 2.90
N TYR A 364 1.83 32.56 3.21
CA TYR A 364 3.31 32.59 3.29
C TYR A 364 3.91 32.94 1.93
N LEU A 365 4.98 33.73 1.95
CA LEU A 365 5.68 34.15 0.74
C LEU A 365 6.66 33.06 0.28
N LYS A 366 6.51 32.59 -0.96
CA LYS A 366 7.47 31.68 -1.60
C LYS A 366 8.75 32.42 -1.95
N LEU A 367 9.90 31.90 -1.50
CA LEU A 367 11.22 32.32 -1.93
C LEU A 367 11.71 31.46 -3.12
N PRO A 368 12.67 31.95 -3.93
CA PRO A 368 13.23 31.18 -5.04
C PRO A 368 13.87 29.87 -4.55
N ALA A 369 13.44 28.73 -5.12
CA ALA A 369 13.90 27.41 -4.70
C ALA A 369 15.43 27.25 -4.84
N LEU A 370 16.02 26.45 -3.95
CA LEU A 370 17.43 26.06 -4.03
C LEU A 370 17.53 24.65 -4.60
N ASN A 371 18.30 24.49 -5.69
CA ASN A 371 18.51 23.20 -6.33
C ASN A 371 19.98 22.78 -6.22
N ASN A 372 20.22 21.47 -6.21
CA ASN A 372 21.55 20.86 -6.17
C ASN A 372 22.42 21.39 -5.00
N VAL A 373 21.81 21.55 -3.82
CA VAL A 373 22.56 21.99 -2.63
C VAL A 373 23.38 20.83 -2.05
N PRO A 374 24.55 21.10 -1.44
CA PRO A 374 25.33 20.05 -0.79
C PRO A 374 24.61 19.53 0.46
N VAL A 375 24.92 18.29 0.87
CA VAL A 375 24.39 17.69 2.11
C VAL A 375 24.76 18.47 3.38
N THR A 376 25.78 19.34 3.31
CA THR A 376 26.24 20.22 4.39
C THR A 376 25.66 21.63 4.33
N LYS A 377 24.62 21.86 3.52
CA LYS A 377 24.03 23.18 3.29
C LYS A 377 23.61 23.85 4.60
N THR A 378 24.08 25.09 4.80
CA THR A 378 23.54 26.04 5.76
C THR A 378 22.78 27.15 5.05
N PHE A 379 21.85 27.80 5.75
CA PHE A 379 20.99 28.84 5.19
C PHE A 379 21.22 30.16 5.91
N LYS A 380 21.68 31.17 5.18
CA LYS A 380 21.76 32.54 5.69
C LYS A 380 20.48 33.28 5.32
N VAL A 381 19.77 33.78 6.32
CA VAL A 381 18.54 34.57 6.16
C VAL A 381 18.86 36.02 6.44
N ALA A 382 18.47 36.91 5.53
CA ALA A 382 18.64 38.35 5.67
C ALA A 382 17.27 39.03 5.79
N MET A 383 17.14 39.90 6.78
CA MET A 383 15.93 40.66 7.09
C MET A 383 16.04 42.08 6.53
N ASN A 384 14.90 42.66 6.15
CA ASN A 384 14.83 44.02 5.62
C ASN A 384 14.79 45.11 6.72
N MET A 385 14.81 44.71 7.99
CA MET A 385 14.81 45.59 9.17
C MET A 385 15.70 45.01 10.26
N ASP A 386 16.11 45.86 11.20
CA ASP A 386 16.81 45.44 12.41
C ASP A 386 15.85 44.65 13.31
N MET A 387 16.23 43.43 13.67
CA MET A 387 15.39 42.51 14.42
C MET A 387 15.77 42.45 15.89
N ASN A 388 14.77 42.26 16.75
CA ASN A 388 15.00 41.93 18.15
C ASN A 388 15.22 40.42 18.28
N TRP A 389 16.48 39.98 18.35
CA TRP A 389 16.80 38.56 18.47
C TRP A 389 16.66 37.98 19.88
N SER A 390 16.44 38.79 20.91
CA SER A 390 16.22 38.28 22.28
C SER A 390 14.98 37.39 22.42
N ILE A 391 14.04 37.50 21.47
CA ILE A 391 12.82 36.70 21.40
C ILE A 391 12.89 35.56 20.37
N LEU A 392 14.06 35.35 19.74
CA LEU A 392 14.26 34.31 18.73
C LEU A 392 14.08 32.94 19.39
N LYS A 393 13.14 32.14 18.89
CA LYS A 393 12.99 30.75 19.30
C LYS A 393 13.30 29.80 18.14
N PRO A 394 14.01 28.67 18.37
CA PRO A 394 14.28 27.71 17.32
C PRO A 394 13.02 27.19 16.62
N GLU A 395 11.91 27.04 17.34
CA GLU A 395 10.61 26.60 16.80
C GLU A 395 9.94 27.60 15.84
N ASP A 396 10.51 28.79 15.66
CA ASP A 396 10.06 29.76 14.66
C ASP A 396 10.63 29.44 13.26
N VAL A 397 11.54 28.49 13.16
CA VAL A 397 12.10 27.94 11.93
C VAL A 397 11.85 26.44 11.88
N GLN A 398 11.27 25.95 10.80
CA GLN A 398 11.11 24.51 10.56
C GLN A 398 11.79 24.12 9.26
N LEU A 399 12.64 23.10 9.31
CA LEU A 399 13.16 22.45 8.13
C LEU A 399 12.54 21.07 8.07
N ILE A 400 11.77 20.79 7.03
CA ILE A 400 10.98 19.55 6.93
C ILE A 400 11.46 18.77 5.73
N LYS A 401 11.79 17.48 5.92
CA LYS A 401 12.01 16.57 4.79
C LYS A 401 10.66 16.20 4.18
N LEU A 402 10.45 16.50 2.91
CA LEU A 402 9.22 16.09 2.23
C LEU A 402 9.16 14.56 2.16
N GLY A 403 7.98 14.00 2.39
CA GLY A 403 7.79 12.56 2.63
C GLY A 403 8.53 11.97 3.84
N GLY A 404 9.00 12.79 4.79
CA GLY A 404 9.64 12.35 6.02
C GLY A 404 9.36 13.31 7.18
N GLN A 405 10.25 13.27 8.18
CA GLN A 405 10.11 14.02 9.43
C GLN A 405 10.76 15.41 9.39
N ASP A 406 10.51 16.19 10.44
CA ASP A 406 11.22 17.44 10.72
C ASP A 406 12.71 17.16 10.93
N VAL A 407 13.54 18.03 10.35
CA VAL A 407 14.99 18.04 10.53
C VAL A 407 15.33 19.05 11.62
N PRO A 408 15.91 18.63 12.75
CA PRO A 408 16.31 19.55 13.79
C PRO A 408 17.33 20.58 13.26
N VAL A 409 17.15 21.85 13.62
CA VAL A 409 18.04 22.94 13.21
C VAL A 409 18.60 23.69 14.42
N ASN A 410 19.77 24.30 14.23
CA ASN A 410 20.31 25.36 15.08
C ASN A 410 20.09 26.70 14.37
N VAL A 411 19.59 27.69 15.09
CA VAL A 411 19.40 29.05 14.58
C VAL A 411 20.30 30.00 15.38
N LYS A 412 21.16 30.75 14.69
CA LYS A 412 22.10 31.69 15.31
C LYS A 412 22.00 33.05 14.62
N ALA A 413 21.69 34.10 15.38
CA ALA A 413 21.83 35.47 14.89
C ALA A 413 23.33 35.78 14.65
N ASN A 414 23.66 36.33 13.48
CA ASN A 414 25.02 36.75 13.17
C ASN A 414 25.21 38.25 13.44
N ASP A 415 24.18 39.05 13.14
CA ASP A 415 24.12 40.50 13.32
C ASP A 415 22.63 40.92 13.45
N ASN A 416 22.34 42.23 13.55
CA ASN A 416 20.97 42.74 13.75
C ASN A 416 19.99 42.42 12.61
N ARG A 417 20.46 42.00 11.43
CA ARG A 417 19.64 41.71 10.24
C ARG A 417 19.80 40.30 9.70
N THR A 418 20.81 39.54 10.12
CA THR A 418 21.07 38.22 9.55
C THR A 418 21.14 37.13 10.60
N MET A 419 20.64 35.96 10.22
CA MET A 419 20.78 34.72 10.97
C MET A 419 21.28 33.59 10.08
N THR A 420 21.85 32.58 10.71
CA THR A 420 22.25 31.33 10.08
C THR A 420 21.41 30.19 10.66
N ILE A 421 20.83 29.40 9.78
CA ILE A 421 20.13 28.15 10.09
C ILE A 421 21.03 27.00 9.64
N THR A 422 21.37 26.12 10.57
CA THR A 422 22.25 24.97 10.34
C THR A 422 21.49 23.70 10.72
N PRO A 423 21.23 22.79 9.76
CA PRO A 423 20.73 21.45 10.06
C PRO A 423 21.64 20.75 11.09
N LYS A 424 21.07 20.10 12.11
CA LYS A 424 21.84 19.33 13.11
C LYS A 424 22.41 18.05 12.52
N GLU A 425 21.82 17.56 11.43
CA GLU A 425 22.26 16.39 10.69
C GLU A 425 22.47 16.76 9.22
N LYS A 426 23.30 15.98 8.52
CA LYS A 426 23.49 16.16 7.07
C LYS A 426 22.16 15.91 6.35
N LEU A 427 21.87 16.76 5.36
CA LEU A 427 20.74 16.51 4.47
C LEU A 427 20.99 15.22 3.67
N GLN A 428 19.93 14.54 3.28
CA GLN A 428 20.03 13.29 2.55
C GLN A 428 20.23 13.56 1.05
N PRO A 429 21.14 12.84 0.38
CA PRO A 429 21.27 12.87 -1.08
C PRO A 429 19.92 12.67 -1.77
N ASN A 430 19.66 13.44 -2.83
CA ASN A 430 18.38 13.48 -3.55
C ASN A 430 17.15 13.85 -2.68
N GLY A 431 17.36 14.32 -1.45
CA GLY A 431 16.29 14.72 -0.57
C GLY A 431 15.64 16.03 -1.01
N GLN A 432 14.32 16.13 -0.80
CA GLN A 432 13.55 17.35 -0.99
C GLN A 432 13.10 17.88 0.38
N TYR A 433 13.22 19.20 0.58
CA TYR A 433 12.93 19.83 1.86
C TYR A 433 12.12 21.11 1.69
N LEU A 434 11.35 21.45 2.73
CA LEU A 434 10.67 22.71 2.88
C LEU A 434 11.24 23.43 4.11
N LEU A 435 11.85 24.60 3.91
CA LEU A 435 12.25 25.49 4.99
C LEU A 435 11.15 26.52 5.19
N LEU A 436 10.57 26.55 6.38
CA LEU A 436 9.53 27.49 6.82
C LEU A 436 10.14 28.47 7.83
N ILE A 437 9.84 29.75 7.64
CA ILE A 437 10.17 30.82 8.59
C ILE A 437 8.86 31.46 9.03
N HIS A 438 8.49 31.25 10.29
CA HIS A 438 7.23 31.72 10.85
C HIS A 438 7.32 33.21 11.23
N PRO A 439 6.26 34.02 11.02
CA PRO A 439 6.26 35.46 11.27
C PRO A 439 6.08 35.80 12.76
N LYS A 440 6.86 35.18 13.63
CA LYS A 440 6.75 35.33 15.10
C LYS A 440 7.71 36.38 15.67
N TRP A 441 8.61 36.92 14.85
CA TRP A 441 9.62 37.88 15.27
C TRP A 441 9.18 39.34 15.11
N THR A 442 9.82 40.22 15.88
CA THR A 442 9.60 41.67 15.86
C THR A 442 10.90 42.41 15.58
N SER A 443 10.79 43.58 14.93
CA SER A 443 11.89 44.51 14.78
C SER A 443 12.29 45.13 16.12
N THR A 444 13.46 45.76 16.17
CA THR A 444 13.88 46.62 17.30
C THR A 444 12.93 47.81 17.52
N SER A 445 12.19 48.20 16.48
CA SER A 445 11.11 49.20 16.51
C SER A 445 9.72 48.62 16.77
N ALA A 446 9.63 47.39 17.30
CA ALA A 446 8.39 46.69 17.65
C ALA A 446 7.42 46.40 16.49
N LYS A 447 7.87 46.47 15.23
CA LYS A 447 7.08 46.05 14.06
C LYS A 447 7.11 44.53 13.94
N LYS A 448 5.94 43.90 13.84
CA LYS A 448 5.82 42.45 13.60
C LYS A 448 6.13 42.12 12.15
N MET A 449 6.68 40.92 11.92
CA MET A 449 6.75 40.36 10.57
C MET A 449 5.36 40.23 9.97
N ALA A 450 5.16 40.74 8.75
CA ALA A 450 3.85 40.75 8.11
C ALA A 450 3.42 39.38 7.59
N LYS A 451 4.37 38.57 7.10
CA LYS A 451 4.11 37.26 6.50
C LYS A 451 5.23 36.29 6.85
N GLY A 452 4.88 35.02 6.99
CA GLY A 452 5.87 33.93 6.99
C GLY A 452 6.44 33.74 5.60
N THR A 453 7.55 33.03 5.50
CA THR A 453 8.17 32.69 4.22
C THR A 453 8.44 31.19 4.16
N TYR A 454 8.51 30.67 2.94
CA TYR A 454 8.94 29.30 2.72
C TYR A 454 9.87 29.21 1.52
N LEU A 455 10.70 28.17 1.55
CA LEU A 455 11.70 27.88 0.54
C LEU A 455 11.73 26.37 0.27
N GLU A 456 11.59 25.98 -0.99
CA GLU A 456 11.78 24.60 -1.43
C GLU A 456 13.27 24.35 -1.72
N ILE A 457 13.77 23.19 -1.30
CA ILE A 457 15.19 22.83 -1.38
C ILE A 457 15.31 21.42 -1.96
N LYS A 458 16.16 21.26 -2.98
CA LYS A 458 16.57 19.96 -3.53
C LYS A 458 18.06 19.74 -3.32
N VAL A 459 18.41 18.66 -2.65
CA VAL A 459 19.80 18.26 -2.39
C VAL A 459 20.35 17.56 -3.62
N GLY A 460 21.62 17.82 -3.93
CA GLY A 460 22.34 17.12 -4.99
C GLY A 460 22.54 15.63 -4.71
N VAL A 461 23.12 14.95 -5.69
CA VAL A 461 23.55 13.54 -5.58
C VAL A 461 24.72 13.41 -4.61
#